data_AF-A0A2G9RXT2-F1
#
_entry.id   AF-A0A2G9RXT2-F1
#
_cell.length_a   1.000
_cell.length_b   1.000
_cell.length_c   1.000
_cell.angle_alpha   90.00
_cell.angle_beta   90.00
_cell.angle_gamma   90.00
#
_symmetry.space_group_name_H-M   'P 1'
#
loop_
_entity.id
_entity.type
_entity.pdbx_description
1 polymer ?
#
loop_
_entity_poly.entity_id
_entity_poly.type
_entity_poly.pdbx_seq_one_letter_code
_entity_poly.pdbx_strand_id
1 'polypeptide(L)'
;MFDPCFSEEGAVEESETSLDLLSLKCEAQDHPVGVEDGGTYLSQATLEVQKAMESELSGDYPEAFKLFRNAVDILLKGVKGKLC
;
A
#
# COMPACT_ATOMS: atom_id res chain seq x y z
N MET A 1 23.62 14.73 28.47
CA MET A 1 22.81 13.91 27.54
C MET A 1 22.23 14.86 26.52
N PHE A 2 22.39 14.57 25.23
CA PHE A 2 21.72 15.32 24.16
C PHE A 2 20.34 14.66 23.96
N ASP A 3 19.28 15.44 24.10
CA ASP A 3 17.91 15.02 23.82
C ASP A 3 17.58 15.37 22.35
N PRO A 4 17.41 14.40 21.44
CA PRO A 4 17.11 14.66 20.04
C PRO A 4 15.71 15.26 19.82
N CYS A 5 14.86 15.29 20.85
CA CYS A 5 13.49 15.80 20.80
C CYS A 5 13.32 17.16 21.48
N PHE A 6 14.38 17.78 21.99
CA PHE A 6 14.30 19.13 22.55
C PHE A 6 14.46 20.17 21.43
N SER A 7 13.35 20.80 21.03
CA SER A 7 13.35 21.98 20.17
C SER A 7 12.73 23.15 20.95
N GLU A 8 13.51 24.20 21.14
CA GLU A 8 13.14 25.45 21.82
C GLU A 8 11.92 26.08 21.12
N GLU A 9 10.97 26.58 21.92
CA GLU A 9 9.61 26.87 21.50
C GLU A 9 9.50 28.11 20.59
N GLY A 10 8.71 28.04 19.52
CA GLY A 10 8.05 29.23 18.97
C GLY A 10 8.14 29.46 17.46
N ALA A 11 7.38 28.70 16.68
CA ALA A 11 6.58 29.20 15.55
C ALA A 11 5.76 28.02 15.00
N VAL A 12 4.45 28.22 14.97
CA VAL A 12 3.49 27.32 14.35
C VAL A 12 3.71 27.38 12.84
N GLU A 13 4.54 26.50 12.30
CA GLU A 13 4.58 26.26 10.87
C GLU A 13 4.07 24.84 10.69
N GLU A 14 2.74 24.72 10.55
CA GLU A 14 2.10 23.48 10.14
C GLU A 14 2.72 23.07 8.81
N SER A 15 3.65 22.12 8.87
CA SER A 15 4.36 21.64 7.70
C SER A 15 3.37 20.89 6.84
N GLU A 16 2.85 21.58 5.83
CA GLU A 16 1.98 21.08 4.76
C GLU A 16 2.63 19.96 3.92
N THR A 17 3.86 19.58 4.24
CA THR A 17 4.69 18.61 3.50
C THR A 17 4.28 17.15 3.71
N SER A 18 3.39 16.85 4.65
CA SER A 18 2.92 15.48 4.89
C SER A 18 1.84 15.01 3.91
N LEU A 19 1.08 15.92 3.31
CA LEU A 19 -0.02 15.58 2.41
C LEU A 19 0.46 15.32 0.97
N ASP A 20 1.57 15.93 0.56
CA ASP A 20 2.16 15.72 -0.77
C ASP A 20 2.69 14.29 -0.96
N LEU A 21 3.08 13.60 0.11
CA LEU A 21 3.52 12.20 0.07
C LEU A 21 2.38 11.21 -0.21
N LEU A 22 1.13 11.63 0.00
CA LEU A 22 -0.07 10.85 -0.31
C LEU A 22 -0.67 11.18 -1.68
N SER A 23 -0.12 12.19 -2.36
CA SER A 23 -0.52 12.58 -3.72
C SER A 23 0.12 11.64 -4.75
N LEU A 24 -0.20 10.34 -4.66
CA LEU A 24 0.06 9.40 -5.74
C LEU A 24 -0.98 9.68 -6.82
N LYS A 25 -0.50 10.25 -7.93
CA LYS A 25 -1.30 10.44 -9.14
C LYS A 25 -1.73 9.06 -9.64
N CYS A 26 -2.98 8.68 -9.36
CA CYS A 26 -3.62 7.52 -9.97
C CYS A 26 -3.73 7.78 -11.47
N GLU A 27 -2.68 7.49 -12.21
CA GLU A 27 -2.78 7.31 -13.65
C GLU A 27 -3.53 6.00 -13.87
N ALA A 28 -4.86 6.10 -13.97
CA ALA A 28 -5.68 5.09 -14.61
C ALA A 28 -5.21 5.00 -16.06
N GLN A 29 -4.19 4.18 -16.29
CA GLN A 29 -3.82 3.73 -17.62
C GLN A 29 -5.01 2.95 -18.16
N ASP A 30 -5.74 3.59 -19.07
CA ASP A 30 -6.74 2.96 -19.94
C ASP A 30 -5.99 1.98 -20.86
N HIS A 31 -5.59 0.85 -20.28
CA HIS A 31 -5.07 -0.27 -21.02
C HIS A 31 -6.27 -1.04 -21.55
N PRO A 32 -6.35 -1.27 -22.87
CA PRO A 32 -7.42 -2.08 -23.42
C PRO A 32 -7.36 -3.43 -22.70
N VAL A 33 -8.47 -3.80 -22.07
CA VAL A 33 -8.69 -5.09 -21.42
C VAL A 33 -8.61 -6.16 -22.50
N GLY A 34 -7.39 -6.52 -22.86
CA GLY A 34 -7.06 -7.76 -23.51
C GLY A 34 -7.29 -8.84 -22.48
N VAL A 35 -8.26 -9.69 -22.75
CA VAL A 35 -8.59 -10.90 -21.99
C VAL A 35 -7.41 -11.87 -22.12
N GLU A 36 -6.33 -11.59 -21.42
CA GLU A 36 -5.30 -12.56 -21.10
C GLU A 36 -5.06 -12.49 -19.60
N ASP A 37 -4.91 -13.67 -19.01
CA ASP A 37 -4.79 -14.06 -17.60
C ASP A 37 -3.84 -13.22 -16.71
N GLY A 38 -3.17 -12.20 -17.26
CA GLY A 38 -2.23 -11.31 -16.57
C GLY A 38 -2.84 -10.18 -15.73
N GLY A 39 -4.17 -10.09 -15.60
CA GLY A 39 -4.85 -9.09 -14.75
C GLY A 39 -5.53 -9.66 -13.49
N THR A 40 -5.65 -10.99 -13.40
CA THR A 40 -6.39 -11.69 -12.34
C THR A 40 -5.67 -11.63 -10.98
N TYR A 41 -4.34 -11.70 -10.99
CA TYR A 41 -3.55 -11.58 -9.76
C TYR A 41 -3.60 -10.16 -9.17
N LEU A 42 -3.77 -9.12 -9.99
CA LEU A 42 -3.89 -7.74 -9.51
C LEU A 42 -5.19 -7.55 -8.75
N SER A 43 -6.33 -7.99 -9.32
CA SER A 43 -7.62 -7.89 -8.63
C SER A 43 -7.64 -8.72 -7.34
N GLN A 44 -7.03 -9.91 -7.35
CA GLN A 44 -6.94 -10.76 -6.16
C GLN A 44 -6.05 -10.15 -5.07
N ALA A 45 -4.89 -9.58 -5.43
CA ALA A 45 -4.03 -8.90 -4.47
C ALA A 45 -4.71 -7.66 -3.87
N THR A 46 -5.42 -6.88 -4.67
CA THR A 46 -6.18 -5.71 -4.19
C THR A 46 -7.23 -6.09 -3.17
N LEU A 47 -7.98 -7.18 -3.40
CA LEU A 47 -8.96 -7.68 -2.43
C LEU A 47 -8.32 -8.09 -1.11
N GLU A 48 -7.15 -8.74 -1.14
CA GLU A 48 -6.43 -9.12 0.08
C GLU A 48 -5.90 -7.90 0.83
N VAL A 49 -5.41 -6.88 0.13
CA VAL A 49 -5.03 -5.59 0.74
C VAL A 49 -6.22 -4.91 1.42
N GLN A 50 -7.38 -4.90 0.75
CA GLN A 50 -8.59 -4.28 1.33
C GLN A 50 -8.99 -4.96 2.64
N LYS A 51 -9.03 -6.30 2.68
CA LYS A 51 -9.30 -7.06 3.91
C LYS A 51 -8.25 -6.81 4.99
N ALA A 52 -6.98 -6.69 4.59
CA ALA A 52 -5.89 -6.40 5.52
C ALA A 52 -6.11 -5.05 6.22
N MET A 53 -6.48 -4.02 5.45
CA MET A 53 -6.79 -2.69 5.97
C MET A 53 -8.01 -2.71 6.91
N GLU A 54 -9.06 -3.46 6.57
CA GLU A 54 -10.23 -3.62 7.46
C GLU A 54 -9.85 -4.30 8.79
N SER A 55 -8.96 -5.30 8.75
CA SER A 55 -8.44 -5.99 9.94
C SER A 55 -7.54 -5.08 10.78
N GLU A 56 -6.70 -4.27 10.13
CA GLU A 56 -5.85 -3.27 10.78
C GLU A 56 -6.68 -2.20 11.50
N LEU A 57 -7.72 -1.67 10.85
CA LEU A 57 -8.66 -0.72 11.44
C LEU A 57 -9.43 -1.31 12.62
N SER A 58 -9.68 -2.63 12.60
CA SER A 58 -10.33 -3.36 13.68
C SER A 58 -9.37 -3.70 14.84
N GLY A 59 -8.08 -3.39 14.69
CA GLY A 59 -7.02 -3.69 15.67
C GLY A 59 -6.51 -5.13 15.65
N ASP A 60 -6.93 -5.95 14.67
CA ASP A 60 -6.41 -7.31 14.47
C ASP A 60 -5.16 -7.29 13.58
N TYR A 61 -4.07 -6.75 14.13
CA TYR A 61 -2.79 -6.66 13.45
C TYR A 61 -2.19 -8.01 13.03
N PRO A 62 -2.30 -9.10 13.83
CA PRO A 62 -1.85 -10.42 13.39
C PRO A 62 -2.53 -10.90 12.11
N GLU A 63 -3.84 -10.67 11.97
CA GLU A 63 -4.57 -11.04 10.75
C GLU A 63 -4.25 -10.10 9.59
N ALA A 64 -4.20 -8.78 9.85
CA ALA A 64 -3.78 -7.79 8.85
C ALA A 64 -2.41 -8.13 8.24
N PHE A 65 -1.43 -8.50 9.07
CA PHE A 65 -0.10 -8.88 8.60
C PHE A 65 -0.11 -10.11 7.68
N LYS A 66 -0.93 -11.13 8.00
CA LYS A 66 -1.07 -12.31 7.14
C LYS A 66 -1.67 -11.95 5.79
N LEU A 67 -2.73 -11.13 5.79
CA LEU A 67 -3.42 -10.70 4.58
C LEU A 67 -2.52 -9.84 3.68
N PHE A 68 -1.75 -8.91 4.26
CA PHE A 68 -0.73 -8.16 3.53
C PHE A 68 0.32 -9.08 2.91
N ARG A 69 0.84 -10.06 3.66
CA ARG A 69 1.81 -11.02 3.13
C ARG A 69 1.22 -11.82 1.97
N ASN A 70 -0.03 -12.25 2.09
CA ASN A 70 -0.72 -13.01 1.06
C ASN A 70 -0.89 -12.18 -0.22
N ALA A 71 -1.25 -10.89 -0.10
CA ALA A 71 -1.32 -9.98 -1.24
C ALA A 71 0.03 -9.87 -1.98
N VAL A 72 1.15 -9.72 -1.23
CA VAL A 72 2.50 -9.68 -1.81
C VAL A 72 2.85 -11.00 -2.50
N ASP A 73 2.52 -12.14 -1.88
CA ASP A 73 2.76 -13.47 -2.48
C ASP A 73 2.00 -13.63 -3.80
N ILE A 74 0.76 -13.12 -3.90
CA ILE A 74 -0.04 -13.12 -5.13
C ILE A 74 0.60 -12.23 -6.21
N LEU A 75 1.04 -11.02 -5.85
CA LEU A 75 1.73 -10.12 -6.78
C LEU A 75 3.01 -10.76 -7.33
N LEU A 76 3.82 -11.36 -6.45
CA LEU A 76 5.06 -12.03 -6.85
C LEU A 76 4.80 -13.23 -7.76
N LYS A 77 3.75 -14.01 -7.51
CA LYS A 77 3.34 -15.12 -8.39
C LYS A 77 2.91 -14.61 -9.77
N GLY A 78 2.10 -13.56 -9.81
CA GLY A 78 1.64 -12.95 -11.07
C GLY A 78 2.77 -12.36 -11.91
N VAL A 79 3.76 -11.72 -11.28
CA VAL A 79 4.95 -11.19 -11.97
C VAL A 79 5.86 -12.32 -12.46
N LYS A 80 6.09 -13.36 -11.65
CA LYS A 80 6.94 -14.50 -12.02
C LYS A 80 6.32 -15.39 -13.11
N GLY A 81 4.99 -15.44 -13.20
CA GLY A 81 4.27 -16.20 -14.24
C GLY A 81 4.46 -15.69 -15.68
N LYS A 82 5.05 -14.49 -15.87
CA LYS A 82 5.32 -13.89 -17.20
C LYS A 82 6.75 -14.15 -17.74
N LEU A 83 7.55 -15.02 -17.10
CA LEU A 83 8.96 -15.29 -17.49
C LEU A 83 9.16 -16.53 -18.39
N CYS A 84 8.13 -17.00 -19.10
CA CYS A 84 8.23 -18.11 -20.04
C CYS A 84 7.94 -17.66 -21.47
#